data_AF-F5XFM3-F1
#
_entry.id   AF-F5XFM3-F1
#
_cell.length_a   1.000
_cell.length_b   1.000
_cell.length_c   1.000
_cell.angle_alpha   90.00
_cell.angle_beta   90.00
_cell.angle_gamma   90.00
#
_symmetry.space_group_name_H-M   'P 1'
#
loop_
_entity.id
_entity.type
_entity.pdbx_description
1 polymer ?
#
loop_
_entity_poly.entity_id
_entity_poly.type
_entity_poly.pdbx_seq_one_letter_code
_entity_poly.pdbx_strand_id
1 'polypeptide(L)'
;MIGDVSGHLETLREELRRLGANADGRLPDDLVVVQVGDLVHRGPDSDQIVELVDDYLSDQPDNWIQLMGNHEALYLGTTTFRWPQRLSPRSARTVRRWFYTGAMIGAVAIHGTDESFLVTHAGLTGRFWHDVLGGPADVGAAADRLATLATHKPAVYARPGHLLGGNRLNLGAGPLWAAASSELLPSWRGIELPFSQVHGHGSPIDWSCNDLSTRSPAHHPVLIDPVAKHTSVELPGGRIIGVDPDHGRLHPRQRWQAWLAPDPITAPDPITAPGQIPAPGQIPAPGQIPAPARFTI
;
A
#
# COMPACT_ATOMS: atom_id res chain seq x y z
N MET A 1 -6.50 -3.32 10.19
CA MET A 1 -5.60 -2.66 9.21
C MET A 1 -4.47 -1.96 9.94
N ILE A 2 -3.22 -2.31 9.64
CA ILE A 2 -2.02 -1.69 10.20
C ILE A 2 -1.39 -0.79 9.14
N GLY A 3 -1.09 0.45 9.53
CA GLY A 3 -0.43 1.49 8.75
C GLY A 3 1.04 1.25 8.44
N ASP A 4 1.70 2.35 8.08
CA ASP A 4 3.16 2.42 7.92
C ASP A 4 3.87 2.05 9.23
N VAL A 5 4.67 0.99 9.20
CA VAL A 5 5.48 0.53 10.35
C VAL A 5 6.86 1.18 10.32
N SER A 6 7.37 1.51 9.13
CA SER A 6 8.56 2.35 8.96
C SER A 6 9.75 1.90 9.83
N GLY A 7 10.03 0.60 9.86
CA GLY A 7 11.23 0.07 10.49
C GLY A 7 11.22 0.05 12.04
N HIS A 8 10.06 0.16 12.69
CA HIS A 8 9.95 0.13 14.16
C HIS A 8 9.31 -1.18 14.66
N LEU A 9 10.14 -2.17 14.98
CA LEU A 9 9.69 -3.53 15.29
C LEU A 9 8.86 -3.61 16.57
N GLU A 10 9.34 -2.98 17.65
CA GLU A 10 8.71 -3.13 18.96
C GLU A 10 7.29 -2.57 18.99
N THR A 11 7.03 -1.45 18.30
CA THR A 11 5.69 -0.89 18.22
C THR A 11 4.74 -1.75 17.39
N LEU A 12 5.24 -2.43 16.35
CA LEU A 12 4.44 -3.43 15.64
C LEU A 12 4.10 -4.61 16.57
N ARG A 13 5.07 -5.13 17.32
CA ARG A 13 4.85 -6.22 18.28
C ARG A 13 3.87 -5.84 19.39
N GLU A 14 3.94 -4.61 19.89
CA GLU A 14 3.00 -4.07 20.87
C GLU A 14 1.57 -4.07 20.33
N GLU A 15 1.40 -3.62 19.08
CA GLU A 15 0.10 -3.60 18.43
C GLU A 15 -0.44 -5.01 18.18
N LEU A 16 0.40 -5.93 17.70
CA LEU A 16 0.00 -7.34 17.51
C LEU A 16 -0.41 -7.99 18.83
N ARG A 17 0.32 -7.73 19.93
CA ARG A 17 -0.08 -8.16 21.28
C ARG A 17 -1.42 -7.56 21.72
N ARG A 18 -1.66 -6.27 21.44
CA ARG A 18 -2.95 -5.61 21.71
C ARG A 18 -4.10 -6.26 20.94
N LEU A 19 -3.83 -6.71 19.71
CA LEU A 19 -4.78 -7.43 18.85
C LEU A 19 -4.97 -8.90 19.25
N GLY A 20 -4.27 -9.39 20.27
CA GLY A 20 -4.44 -10.74 20.80
C GLY A 20 -3.39 -11.76 20.37
N ALA A 21 -2.28 -11.32 19.76
CA ALA A 21 -1.17 -12.22 19.47
C ALA A 21 -0.65 -12.85 20.78
N ASN A 22 -0.45 -14.16 20.76
CA ASN A 22 -0.02 -14.91 21.94
C ASN A 22 1.48 -14.71 22.24
N ALA A 23 1.99 -15.35 23.30
CA ALA A 23 3.39 -15.23 23.71
C ALA A 23 4.40 -15.72 22.63
N ASP A 24 3.97 -16.64 21.77
CA ASP A 24 4.76 -17.17 20.65
C ASP A 24 4.62 -16.31 19.37
N GLY A 25 3.83 -15.24 19.42
CA GLY A 25 3.59 -14.34 18.29
C GLY A 25 2.52 -14.83 17.32
N ARG A 26 1.77 -15.91 17.60
CA ARG A 26 0.66 -16.35 16.75
C ARG A 26 -0.56 -15.44 16.90
N LEU A 27 -1.25 -15.15 15.80
CA LEU A 27 -2.48 -14.37 15.79
C LEU A 27 -3.68 -15.25 16.18
N PRO A 28 -4.77 -14.67 16.72
CA PRO A 28 -6.04 -15.36 16.84
C PRO A 28 -6.52 -15.87 15.47
N ASP A 29 -7.11 -17.07 15.44
CA ASP A 29 -7.59 -17.70 14.19
C ASP A 29 -8.66 -16.86 13.48
N ASP A 30 -9.43 -16.07 14.23
CA ASP A 30 -10.50 -15.19 13.76
C ASP A 30 -10.03 -13.76 13.41
N LEU A 31 -8.72 -13.48 13.49
CA LEU A 31 -8.15 -12.18 13.15
C LEU A 31 -7.42 -12.24 11.81
N VAL A 32 -7.79 -11.34 10.90
CA VAL A 32 -7.02 -11.07 9.68
C VAL A 32 -6.37 -9.68 9.78
N VAL A 33 -5.05 -9.64 9.68
CA VAL A 33 -4.26 -8.40 9.62
C VAL A 33 -4.00 -8.03 8.17
N VAL A 34 -4.46 -6.85 7.77
CA VAL A 34 -4.03 -6.21 6.52
C VAL A 34 -2.98 -5.14 6.87
N GLN A 35 -1.73 -5.34 6.45
CA GLN A 35 -0.67 -4.34 6.58
C GLN A 35 -0.52 -3.58 5.25
N VAL A 36 -0.62 -2.26 5.29
CA VAL A 36 -0.87 -1.43 4.10
C VAL A 36 0.40 -0.99 3.33
N GLY A 37 1.55 -1.61 3.57
CA GLY A 37 2.83 -1.24 2.97
C GLY A 37 3.70 -0.33 3.84
N ASP A 38 4.91 -0.02 3.38
CA ASP A 38 5.92 0.75 4.11
C ASP A 38 6.25 0.13 5.48
N LEU A 39 6.53 -1.17 5.44
CA LEU A 39 7.09 -1.90 6.58
C LEU A 39 8.50 -1.42 6.91
N VAL A 40 9.27 -1.11 5.86
CA VAL A 40 10.72 -0.94 5.92
C VAL A 40 11.15 0.51 5.74
N HIS A 41 12.40 0.77 6.11
CA HIS A 41 13.06 2.08 6.11
C HIS A 41 12.58 3.03 7.22
N ARG A 42 13.25 4.19 7.35
CA ARG A 42 13.20 5.14 8.48
C ARG A 42 13.80 4.57 9.77
N GLY A 43 13.11 3.64 10.43
CA GLY A 43 13.51 3.02 11.69
C GLY A 43 14.64 2.00 11.55
N PRO A 44 15.20 1.54 12.69
CA PRO A 44 16.40 0.70 12.71
C PRO A 44 16.15 -0.78 12.39
N ASP A 45 14.92 -1.27 12.51
CA ASP A 45 14.62 -2.72 12.59
C ASP A 45 13.99 -3.29 11.32
N SER A 46 14.30 -2.70 10.16
CA SER A 46 13.67 -3.07 8.88
C SER A 46 13.90 -4.54 8.51
N ASP A 47 15.09 -5.08 8.78
CA ASP A 47 15.40 -6.49 8.49
C ASP A 47 14.60 -7.43 9.40
N GLN A 48 14.49 -7.11 10.68
CA GLN A 48 13.76 -7.92 11.67
C GLN A 48 12.25 -7.88 11.45
N ILE A 49 11.70 -6.74 10.98
CA ILE A 49 10.30 -6.66 10.55
C ILE A 49 10.06 -7.55 9.34
N VAL A 50 10.97 -7.55 8.37
CA VAL A 50 10.84 -8.45 7.20
C VAL A 50 10.84 -9.91 7.65
N GLU A 51 11.72 -10.29 8.58
CA GLU A 51 11.73 -11.65 9.14
C GLU A 51 10.41 -11.97 9.86
N LEU A 52 9.93 -11.09 10.74
CA LEU A 52 8.66 -11.28 11.46
C LEU A 52 7.46 -11.48 10.51
N VAL A 53 7.35 -10.64 9.49
CA VAL A 53 6.24 -10.72 8.52
C VAL A 53 6.38 -11.94 7.61
N ASP A 54 7.62 -12.36 7.32
CA ASP A 54 7.86 -13.59 6.56
C ASP A 54 7.34 -14.82 7.30
N ASP A 55 7.51 -14.85 8.62
CA ASP A 55 6.97 -15.90 9.49
C ASP A 55 5.43 -15.90 9.44
N TYR A 56 4.77 -14.74 9.50
CA TYR A 56 3.30 -14.67 9.34
C TYR A 56 2.82 -15.16 7.96
N LEU A 57 3.46 -14.69 6.90
CA LEU A 57 3.12 -15.08 5.53
C LEU A 57 3.36 -16.58 5.26
N SER A 58 4.25 -17.22 6.03
CA SER A 58 4.57 -18.65 5.90
C SER A 58 3.71 -19.53 6.81
N ASP A 59 3.53 -19.13 8.07
CA ASP A 59 2.94 -19.97 9.12
C ASP A 59 1.44 -19.71 9.33
N GLN A 60 0.95 -18.51 8.96
CA GLN A 60 -0.44 -18.07 9.10
C GLN A 60 -0.90 -17.27 7.86
N PRO A 61 -0.80 -17.85 6.64
CA PRO A 61 -1.07 -17.13 5.39
C PRO A 61 -2.50 -16.59 5.28
N ASP A 62 -3.46 -17.22 5.97
CA ASP A 62 -4.86 -16.79 5.99
C ASP A 62 -5.12 -15.62 6.96
N ASN A 63 -4.19 -15.36 7.89
CA ASN A 63 -4.32 -14.30 8.90
C ASN A 63 -3.52 -13.03 8.56
N TRP A 64 -2.71 -13.03 7.50
CA TRP A 64 -1.88 -11.88 7.12
C TRP A 64 -1.97 -11.56 5.63
N ILE A 65 -2.39 -10.34 5.33
CA ILE A 65 -2.34 -9.75 3.98
C ILE A 65 -1.34 -8.62 3.96
N GLN A 66 -0.32 -8.79 3.12
CA GLN A 66 0.72 -7.80 2.92
C GLN A 66 0.44 -6.96 1.66
N LEU A 67 0.25 -5.65 1.84
CA LEU A 67 0.23 -4.72 0.71
C LEU A 67 1.62 -4.16 0.44
N MET A 68 1.87 -3.76 -0.81
CA MET A 68 3.12 -3.11 -1.22
C MET A 68 3.06 -1.60 -0.99
N GLY A 69 4.04 -1.06 -0.24
CA GLY A 69 4.30 0.37 -0.15
C GLY A 69 5.41 0.86 -1.08
N ASN A 70 5.59 2.17 -1.16
CA ASN A 70 6.64 2.75 -2.01
C ASN A 70 8.05 2.39 -1.52
N HIS A 71 8.21 2.06 -0.24
CA HIS A 71 9.47 1.59 0.32
C HIS A 71 9.79 0.14 -0.05
N GLU A 72 8.81 -0.75 -0.17
CA GLU A 72 9.03 -2.11 -0.70
C GLU A 72 9.31 -2.07 -2.21
N ALA A 73 8.63 -1.18 -2.95
CA ALA A 73 8.82 -0.96 -4.37
C ALA A 73 10.28 -0.63 -4.76
N LEU A 74 11.08 -0.11 -3.81
CA LEU A 74 12.52 0.09 -3.98
C LEU A 74 13.28 -1.19 -4.37
N TYR A 75 12.77 -2.36 -3.99
CA TYR A 75 13.40 -3.66 -4.19
C TYR A 75 12.84 -4.43 -5.38
N LEU A 76 11.78 -3.93 -6.02
CA LEU A 76 11.05 -4.59 -7.11
C LEU A 76 11.44 -4.05 -8.50
N GLY A 77 12.36 -3.08 -8.56
CA GLY A 77 12.80 -2.49 -9.83
C GLY A 77 11.81 -1.48 -10.42
N THR A 78 10.80 -1.07 -9.65
CA THR A 78 9.79 -0.07 -10.02
C THR A 78 10.19 1.34 -9.57
N THR A 79 11.48 1.55 -9.27
CA THR A 79 11.99 2.67 -8.47
C THR A 79 12.10 3.98 -9.23
N THR A 80 11.62 5.06 -8.61
CA THR A 80 11.72 6.45 -9.08
C THR A 80 12.48 7.37 -8.11
N PHE A 81 12.93 6.86 -6.95
CA PHE A 81 13.63 7.65 -5.92
C PHE A 81 14.76 6.88 -5.23
N ARG A 82 15.61 7.61 -4.51
CA ARG A 82 16.72 7.05 -3.72
C ARG A 82 16.41 7.17 -2.24
N TRP A 83 16.83 6.17 -1.47
CA TRP A 83 16.71 6.15 -0.02
C TRP A 83 18.06 5.76 0.59
N PRO A 84 18.53 6.40 1.68
CA PRO A 84 19.87 6.16 2.20
C PRO A 84 19.99 4.82 2.93
N GLN A 85 18.99 4.44 3.73
CA GLN A 85 18.97 3.10 4.34
C GLN A 85 18.66 2.03 3.28
N ARG A 86 19.25 0.84 3.47
CA ARG A 86 19.01 -0.34 2.63
C ARG A 86 18.76 -1.54 3.51
N LEU A 87 17.84 -2.39 3.10
CA LEU A 87 17.70 -3.74 3.62
C LEU A 87 18.96 -4.54 3.37
N SER A 88 19.21 -5.52 4.23
CA SER A 88 20.20 -6.56 3.94
C SER A 88 19.87 -7.28 2.62
N PRO A 89 20.87 -7.89 1.96
CA PRO A 89 20.61 -8.70 0.76
C PRO A 89 19.62 -9.85 0.98
N ARG A 90 19.53 -10.38 2.21
CA ARG A 90 18.57 -11.43 2.60
C ARG A 90 17.15 -10.88 2.56
N SER A 91 16.87 -9.83 3.33
CA SER A 91 15.53 -9.24 3.42
C SER A 91 15.07 -8.66 2.08
N ALA A 92 15.98 -8.07 1.30
CA ALA A 92 15.66 -7.62 -0.05
C ALA A 92 15.24 -8.78 -0.98
N ARG A 93 15.82 -9.99 -0.82
CA ARG A 93 15.36 -11.18 -1.55
C ARG A 93 14.00 -11.65 -1.04
N THR A 94 13.76 -11.60 0.26
CA THR A 94 12.47 -11.95 0.88
C THR A 94 11.34 -11.05 0.35
N VAL A 95 11.51 -9.72 0.37
CA VAL A 95 10.52 -8.77 -0.17
C VAL A 95 10.24 -9.03 -1.66
N ARG A 96 11.28 -9.29 -2.47
CA ARG A 96 11.09 -9.70 -3.87
C ARG A 96 10.31 -10.99 -3.99
N ARG A 97 10.60 -11.99 -3.15
CA ARG A 97 9.89 -13.27 -3.15
C ARG A 97 8.41 -13.05 -2.85
N TRP A 98 8.06 -12.25 -1.85
CA TRP A 98 6.65 -11.97 -1.54
C TRP A 98 5.90 -11.45 -2.76
N PHE A 99 6.47 -10.48 -3.47
CA PHE A 99 5.85 -9.94 -4.69
C PHE A 99 5.72 -11.00 -5.80
N TYR A 100 6.80 -11.70 -6.14
CA TYR A 100 6.78 -12.66 -7.25
C TYR A 100 5.97 -13.93 -6.98
N THR A 101 5.68 -14.23 -5.71
CA THR A 101 4.85 -15.37 -5.31
C THR A 101 3.39 -14.98 -5.06
N GLY A 102 3.05 -13.69 -5.13
CA GLY A 102 1.69 -13.18 -4.86
C GLY A 102 1.36 -13.02 -3.38
N ALA A 103 2.30 -13.27 -2.46
CA ALA A 103 2.13 -13.05 -1.03
C ALA A 103 2.12 -11.56 -0.63
N MET A 104 2.57 -10.67 -1.52
CA MET A 104 2.42 -9.23 -1.40
C MET A 104 1.70 -8.65 -2.62
N ILE A 105 0.63 -7.89 -2.38
CA ILE A 105 -0.30 -7.41 -3.42
C ILE A 105 -0.44 -5.88 -3.41
N GLY A 106 -1.09 -5.31 -4.42
CA GLY A 106 -1.29 -3.86 -4.53
C GLY A 106 -2.51 -3.33 -3.79
N ALA A 107 -3.58 -4.13 -3.71
CA ALA A 107 -4.86 -3.70 -3.15
C ALA A 107 -5.63 -4.92 -2.64
N VAL A 108 -6.55 -4.68 -1.71
CA VAL A 108 -7.52 -5.69 -1.27
C VAL A 108 -8.89 -5.05 -1.04
N ALA A 109 -9.95 -5.77 -1.39
CA ALA A 109 -11.32 -5.42 -1.06
C ALA A 109 -11.73 -6.06 0.27
N ILE A 110 -12.42 -5.28 1.11
CA ILE A 110 -13.00 -5.75 2.37
C ILE A 110 -14.49 -5.46 2.33
N HIS A 111 -15.31 -6.50 2.47
CA HIS A 111 -16.76 -6.40 2.51
C HIS A 111 -17.25 -6.43 3.96
N GLY A 112 -17.64 -5.26 4.47
CA GLY A 112 -18.39 -5.14 5.71
C GLY A 112 -19.88 -5.32 5.48
N THR A 113 -20.63 -5.31 6.59
CA THR A 113 -22.10 -5.50 6.54
C THR A 113 -22.82 -4.38 5.80
N ASP A 114 -22.47 -3.14 6.11
CA ASP A 114 -23.11 -1.95 5.53
C ASP A 114 -22.18 -1.17 4.59
N GLU A 115 -20.89 -1.49 4.59
CA GLU A 115 -19.87 -0.70 3.94
C GLU A 115 -18.75 -1.58 3.39
N SER A 116 -18.31 -1.27 2.17
CA SER A 116 -17.20 -1.95 1.52
C SER A 116 -16.00 -1.01 1.43
N PHE A 117 -14.80 -1.55 1.64
CA PHE A 117 -13.56 -0.79 1.70
C PHE A 117 -12.55 -1.29 0.68
N LEU A 118 -12.02 -0.38 -0.13
CA LEU A 118 -10.79 -0.60 -0.86
C LEU A 118 -9.59 -0.24 0.03
N VAL A 119 -8.71 -1.20 0.28
CA VAL A 119 -7.48 -0.96 1.03
C VAL A 119 -6.30 -0.91 0.04
N THR A 120 -5.53 0.16 0.11
CA THR A 120 -4.31 0.39 -0.70
C THR A 120 -3.27 1.10 0.15
N HIS A 121 -2.04 1.20 -0.34
CA HIS A 121 -1.00 1.92 0.39
C HIS A 121 -1.31 3.43 0.52
N ALA A 122 -1.55 4.12 -0.59
CA ALA A 122 -1.70 5.58 -0.63
C ALA A 122 -3.10 6.09 -1.02
N GLY A 123 -4.07 5.19 -1.13
CA GLY A 123 -5.43 5.51 -1.58
C GLY A 123 -5.55 5.54 -3.11
N LEU A 124 -6.78 5.36 -3.58
CA LEU A 124 -7.13 5.45 -4.99
C LEU A 124 -7.63 6.86 -5.30
N THR A 125 -6.88 7.61 -6.10
CA THR A 125 -7.30 8.95 -6.54
C THR A 125 -8.47 8.87 -7.54
N GLY A 126 -9.39 9.84 -7.49
CA GLY A 126 -10.60 9.88 -8.31
C GLY A 126 -10.31 9.87 -9.81
N ARG A 127 -9.29 10.59 -10.29
CA ARG A 127 -8.91 10.51 -11.71
C ARG A 127 -8.27 9.18 -12.07
N PHE A 128 -7.51 8.56 -11.17
CA PHE A 128 -6.96 7.22 -11.44
C PHE A 128 -8.08 6.19 -11.52
N TRP A 129 -9.04 6.23 -10.60
CA TRP A 129 -10.24 5.41 -10.62
C TRP A 129 -11.01 5.56 -11.95
N HIS A 130 -11.31 6.78 -12.37
CA HIS A 130 -12.05 7.02 -13.61
C HIS A 130 -11.22 6.70 -14.86
N ASP A 131 -10.05 7.32 -15.03
CA ASP A 131 -9.30 7.32 -16.29
C ASP A 131 -8.48 6.05 -16.51
N VAL A 132 -8.04 5.38 -15.44
CA VAL A 132 -7.16 4.19 -15.51
C VAL A 132 -7.93 2.92 -15.23
N LEU A 133 -8.77 2.92 -14.19
CA LEU A 133 -9.58 1.74 -13.87
C LEU A 133 -10.88 1.69 -14.65
N GLY A 134 -11.32 2.77 -15.31
CA GLY A 134 -12.60 2.81 -16.02
C GLY A 134 -13.81 2.92 -15.10
N GLY A 135 -13.64 3.46 -13.90
CA GLY A 135 -14.72 3.78 -12.97
C GLY A 135 -15.52 2.59 -12.40
N PRO A 136 -14.89 1.50 -11.90
CA PRO A 136 -15.64 0.39 -11.31
C PRO A 136 -16.46 0.86 -10.10
N ALA A 137 -17.74 0.47 -10.06
CA ALA A 137 -18.62 0.69 -8.90
C ALA A 137 -18.40 -0.36 -7.80
N ASP A 138 -18.03 -1.58 -8.18
CA ASP A 138 -17.76 -2.68 -7.26
C ASP A 138 -16.31 -2.62 -6.72
N VAL A 139 -16.16 -2.87 -5.41
CA VAL A 139 -14.86 -2.79 -4.74
C VAL A 139 -13.94 -3.96 -5.12
N GLY A 140 -14.49 -5.15 -5.33
CA GLY A 140 -13.73 -6.34 -5.74
C GLY A 140 -13.14 -6.13 -7.13
N ALA A 141 -13.96 -5.66 -8.07
CA ALA A 141 -13.52 -5.28 -9.41
C ALA A 141 -12.44 -4.18 -9.41
N ALA A 142 -12.50 -3.22 -8.47
CA ALA A 142 -11.46 -2.22 -8.31
C ALA A 142 -10.15 -2.82 -7.79
N ALA A 143 -10.23 -3.67 -6.75
CA ALA A 143 -9.07 -4.36 -6.16
C ALA A 143 -8.38 -5.27 -7.19
N ASP A 144 -9.13 -6.07 -7.95
CA ASP A 144 -8.62 -6.96 -9.00
C ASP A 144 -7.88 -6.21 -10.10
N ARG A 145 -8.46 -5.10 -10.57
CA ARG A 145 -7.83 -4.24 -11.58
C ARG A 145 -6.53 -3.64 -11.04
N LEU A 146 -6.51 -3.22 -9.79
CA LEU A 146 -5.32 -2.69 -9.14
C LEU A 146 -4.23 -3.75 -8.93
N ALA A 147 -4.58 -4.95 -8.46
CA ALA A 147 -3.66 -6.07 -8.32
C ALA A 147 -3.05 -6.47 -9.68
N THR A 148 -3.88 -6.48 -10.73
CA THR A 148 -3.44 -6.72 -12.11
C THR A 148 -2.46 -5.64 -12.57
N LEU A 149 -2.75 -4.35 -12.33
CA LEU A 149 -1.86 -3.24 -12.67
C LEU A 149 -0.55 -3.29 -11.90
N ALA A 150 -0.59 -3.58 -10.60
CA ALA A 150 0.61 -3.69 -9.78
C ALA A 150 1.59 -4.74 -10.33
N THR A 151 1.06 -5.85 -10.84
CA THR A 151 1.86 -6.96 -11.39
C THR A 151 2.32 -6.71 -12.82
N HIS A 152 1.41 -6.32 -13.72
CA HIS A 152 1.67 -6.30 -15.17
C HIS A 152 2.01 -4.92 -15.72
N LYS A 153 1.61 -3.86 -15.02
CA LYS A 153 1.88 -2.47 -15.41
C LYS A 153 2.33 -1.66 -14.19
N PRO A 154 3.41 -2.08 -13.49
CA PRO A 154 3.81 -1.49 -12.22
C PRO A 154 4.10 0.02 -12.33
N ALA A 155 4.59 0.50 -13.48
CA ALA A 155 4.80 1.93 -13.71
C ALA A 155 3.49 2.73 -13.78
N VAL A 156 2.39 2.11 -14.21
CA VAL A 156 1.05 2.72 -14.19
C VAL A 156 0.49 2.69 -12.77
N TYR A 157 0.60 1.56 -12.08
CA TYR A 157 0.19 1.44 -10.68
C TYR A 157 0.94 2.45 -9.78
N ALA A 158 2.24 2.58 -9.98
CA ALA A 158 3.13 3.52 -9.28
C ALA A 158 3.21 4.89 -9.97
N ARG A 159 2.15 5.33 -10.67
CA ARG A 159 2.15 6.62 -11.35
C ARG A 159 2.50 7.74 -10.35
N PRO A 160 3.54 8.56 -10.61
CA PRO A 160 4.04 9.53 -9.65
C PRO A 160 2.98 10.55 -9.17
N GLY A 161 2.98 10.81 -7.86
CA GLY A 161 2.36 11.99 -7.25
C GLY A 161 3.36 13.14 -7.09
N HIS A 162 2.97 14.19 -6.38
CA HIS A 162 3.75 15.42 -6.26
C HIS A 162 5.12 15.19 -5.59
N LEU A 163 5.20 14.20 -4.68
CA LEU A 163 6.42 13.85 -3.94
C LEU A 163 7.55 13.39 -4.87
N LEU A 164 7.19 12.89 -6.06
CA LEU A 164 8.12 12.46 -7.10
C LEU A 164 8.06 13.31 -8.36
N GLY A 165 6.92 13.93 -8.67
CA GLY A 165 6.67 14.71 -9.88
C GLY A 165 7.25 16.12 -9.87
N GLY A 166 8.21 16.41 -8.99
CA GLY A 166 8.81 17.74 -8.85
C GLY A 166 7.82 18.78 -8.30
N ASN A 167 7.04 18.41 -7.28
CA ASN A 167 6.02 19.24 -6.63
C ASN A 167 4.82 19.63 -7.52
N ARG A 168 4.66 19.02 -8.69
CA ARG A 168 3.44 19.16 -9.50
C ARG A 168 2.36 18.23 -8.96
N LEU A 169 1.22 18.79 -8.59
CA LEU A 169 0.05 18.02 -8.17
C LEU A 169 -0.43 17.11 -9.29
N ASN A 170 -0.69 15.84 -8.96
CA ASN A 170 -1.29 14.88 -9.87
C ASN A 170 -2.53 14.25 -9.22
N LEU A 171 -3.72 14.75 -9.56
CA LEU A 171 -5.00 14.20 -9.08
C LEU A 171 -5.31 12.79 -9.65
N GLY A 172 -4.47 12.28 -10.54
CA GLY A 172 -4.47 10.90 -11.00
C GLY A 172 -3.21 10.16 -10.56
N ALA A 173 -2.58 10.54 -9.44
CA ALA A 173 -1.47 9.80 -8.84
C ALA A 173 -1.92 8.37 -8.51
N GLY A 174 -1.00 7.42 -8.68
CA GLY A 174 -1.29 6.00 -8.45
C GLY A 174 -1.32 5.65 -6.96
N PRO A 175 -1.88 4.47 -6.60
CA PRO A 175 -2.09 4.09 -5.20
C PRO A 175 -0.83 3.80 -4.38
N LEU A 176 0.34 3.99 -4.97
CA LEU A 176 1.63 3.88 -4.29
C LEU A 176 2.18 5.24 -3.84
N TRP A 177 1.69 6.35 -4.40
CA TRP A 177 2.35 7.66 -4.29
C TRP A 177 1.42 8.83 -4.00
N ALA A 178 0.11 8.63 -4.04
CA ALA A 178 -0.85 9.69 -3.84
C ALA A 178 -0.71 10.29 -2.44
N ALA A 179 -0.36 11.57 -2.35
CA ALA A 179 -0.33 12.25 -1.07
C ALA A 179 -1.77 12.54 -0.59
N ALA A 180 -2.12 12.06 0.61
CA ALA A 180 -3.45 12.14 1.19
C ALA A 180 -4.12 13.51 1.02
N SER A 181 -3.45 14.57 1.50
CA SER A 181 -4.03 15.91 1.62
C SER A 181 -4.10 16.67 0.29
N SER A 182 -3.13 16.46 -0.60
CA SER A 182 -2.97 17.28 -1.81
C SER A 182 -3.43 16.60 -3.09
N GLU A 183 -3.56 15.27 -3.07
CA GLU A 183 -3.88 14.48 -4.27
C GLU A 183 -5.06 13.54 -4.04
N LEU A 184 -5.03 12.70 -3.00
CA LEU A 184 -6.12 11.76 -2.72
C LEU A 184 -7.43 12.50 -2.44
N LEU A 185 -7.52 13.24 -1.33
CA LEU A 185 -8.76 13.92 -0.95
C LEU A 185 -9.23 14.93 -2.02
N PRO A 186 -8.37 15.78 -2.60
CA PRO A 186 -8.82 16.74 -3.62
C PRO A 186 -9.28 16.08 -4.93
N SER A 187 -8.77 14.88 -5.26
CA SER A 187 -9.16 14.18 -6.49
C SER A 187 -10.61 13.69 -6.50
N TRP A 188 -11.24 13.61 -5.32
CA TRP A 188 -12.64 13.20 -5.14
C TRP A 188 -13.62 14.37 -5.01
N ARG A 189 -13.14 15.62 -5.16
CA ARG A 189 -14.02 16.79 -5.06
C ARG A 189 -15.09 16.76 -6.16
N GLY A 190 -16.35 16.74 -5.74
CA GLY A 190 -17.50 16.74 -6.66
C GLY A 190 -17.76 15.38 -7.33
N ILE A 191 -17.12 14.32 -6.87
CA ILE A 191 -17.32 12.94 -7.33
C ILE A 191 -17.77 12.11 -6.12
N GLU A 192 -18.82 11.32 -6.31
CA GLU A 192 -19.28 10.37 -5.30
C GLU A 192 -18.35 9.16 -5.23
N LEU A 193 -17.98 8.73 -4.03
CA LEU A 193 -17.20 7.53 -3.81
C LEU A 193 -18.04 6.30 -4.16
N PRO A 194 -17.55 5.39 -5.01
CA PRO A 194 -18.23 4.11 -5.25
C PRO A 194 -18.13 3.15 -4.04
N PHE A 195 -17.12 3.34 -3.20
CA PHE A 195 -16.83 2.58 -1.99
C PHE A 195 -15.88 3.41 -1.11
N SER A 196 -15.82 3.05 0.18
CA SER A 196 -14.91 3.67 1.12
C SER A 196 -13.48 3.18 0.93
N GLN A 197 -12.50 3.92 1.47
CA GLN A 197 -11.09 3.62 1.29
C GLN A 197 -10.33 3.63 2.60
N VAL A 198 -9.31 2.78 2.72
CA VAL A 198 -8.33 2.79 3.81
C VAL A 198 -6.92 2.88 3.22
N HIS A 199 -6.07 3.76 3.77
CA HIS A 199 -4.69 3.96 3.32
C HIS A 199 -3.71 4.25 4.46
N GLY A 200 -2.42 3.97 4.26
CA GLY A 200 -1.34 4.24 5.22
C GLY A 200 -0.38 5.36 4.83
N HIS A 201 -0.41 5.84 3.58
CA HIS A 201 0.58 6.81 3.10
C HIS A 201 0.13 8.27 3.29
N GLY A 202 0.75 8.95 4.25
CA GLY A 202 0.55 10.36 4.52
C GLY A 202 -0.72 10.66 5.31
N SER A 203 -0.64 11.64 6.21
CA SER A 203 -1.76 12.14 6.98
C SER A 203 -2.07 13.61 6.64
N PRO A 204 -3.36 14.01 6.63
CA PRO A 204 -3.73 15.43 6.63
C PRO A 204 -3.37 16.16 7.93
N ILE A 205 -2.96 15.44 8.97
CA ILE A 205 -2.60 15.97 10.29
C ILE A 205 -1.09 15.91 10.49
N ASP A 206 -0.53 16.99 11.03
CA ASP A 206 0.79 16.92 11.66
C ASP A 206 0.62 16.42 13.10
N TRP A 207 0.96 15.15 13.32
CA TRP A 207 0.82 14.50 14.62
C TRP A 207 1.76 15.06 15.71
N SER A 208 2.74 15.92 15.37
CA SER A 208 3.58 16.58 16.37
C SER A 208 2.86 17.69 17.12
N CYS A 209 1.95 18.39 16.44
CA CYS A 209 1.16 19.48 17.02
C CYS A 209 -0.35 19.18 17.06
N ASN A 210 -0.78 18.02 16.55
CA ASN A 210 -2.20 17.70 16.28
C ASN A 210 -2.89 18.80 15.48
N ASP A 211 -2.14 19.48 14.62
CA ASP A 211 -2.66 20.52 13.76
C ASP A 211 -3.11 19.89 12.45
N LEU A 212 -4.23 20.37 11.90
CA LEU A 212 -4.51 20.15 10.50
C LEU A 212 -3.32 20.74 9.77
N SER A 213 -2.53 19.88 9.13
CA SER A 213 -1.36 20.38 8.41
C SER A 213 -1.84 21.51 7.50
N THR A 214 -1.04 22.56 7.35
CA THR A 214 -1.29 23.64 6.37
C THR A 214 -1.45 23.12 4.92
N ARG A 215 -1.33 21.81 4.74
CA ARG A 215 -1.52 21.00 3.54
C ARG A 215 -2.93 20.44 3.39
N SER A 216 -3.91 20.78 4.24
CA SER A 216 -5.32 20.41 4.03
C SER A 216 -6.06 21.48 3.21
N PRO A 217 -6.21 21.32 1.88
CA PRO A 217 -7.20 22.06 1.10
C PRO A 217 -8.62 21.49 1.30
N ALA A 218 -8.84 20.59 2.27
CA ALA A 218 -10.10 19.91 2.42
C ALA A 218 -11.18 20.89 2.91
N HIS A 219 -12.15 21.16 2.04
CA HIS A 219 -13.42 21.79 2.42
C HIS A 219 -14.33 20.84 3.24
N HIS A 220 -13.84 19.64 3.56
CA HIS A 220 -14.55 18.60 4.28
C HIS A 220 -13.98 18.50 5.71
N PRO A 221 -14.84 18.42 6.74
CA PRO A 221 -14.40 18.16 8.10
C PRO A 221 -13.59 16.86 8.16
N VAL A 222 -12.40 16.92 8.77
CA VAL A 222 -11.58 15.74 9.06
C VAL A 222 -11.85 15.32 10.49
N LEU A 223 -12.34 14.10 10.68
CA LEU A 223 -12.41 13.46 11.98
C LEU A 223 -11.03 12.90 12.32
N ILE A 224 -10.57 13.12 13.56
CA ILE A 224 -9.22 12.78 14.00
C ILE A 224 -9.32 11.95 15.27
N ASP A 225 -8.70 10.77 15.26
CA ASP A 225 -8.38 10.04 16.49
C ASP A 225 -6.89 10.26 16.81
N PRO A 226 -6.56 11.17 17.75
CA PRO A 226 -5.17 11.49 18.06
C PRO A 226 -4.46 10.39 18.86
N VAL A 227 -5.19 9.41 19.41
CA VAL A 227 -4.62 8.29 20.17
C VAL A 227 -4.31 7.13 19.23
N ALA A 228 -5.26 6.78 18.35
CA ALA A 228 -5.07 5.72 17.37
C ALA A 228 -4.23 6.18 16.16
N LYS A 229 -4.09 7.51 15.98
CA LYS A 229 -3.47 8.17 14.81
C LYS A 229 -4.24 7.90 13.53
N HIS A 230 -5.57 7.95 13.61
CA HIS A 230 -6.45 7.78 12.47
C HIS A 230 -7.06 9.10 12.04
N THR A 231 -7.33 9.21 10.74
CA THR A 231 -8.13 10.29 10.17
C THR A 231 -9.28 9.68 9.38
N SER A 232 -10.43 10.34 9.38
CA SER A 232 -11.57 9.98 8.53
C SER A 232 -12.13 11.23 7.87
N VAL A 233 -12.34 11.17 6.57
CA VAL A 233 -12.98 12.24 5.79
C VAL A 233 -14.22 11.67 5.13
N GLU A 234 -15.39 12.16 5.55
CA GLU A 234 -16.67 11.84 4.95
C GLU A 234 -16.82 12.58 3.62
N LEU A 235 -17.17 11.84 2.57
CA LEU A 235 -17.43 12.33 1.22
C LEU A 235 -18.79 11.79 0.76
N PRO A 236 -19.41 12.34 -0.30
CA PRO A 236 -20.58 11.69 -0.88
C PRO A 236 -20.25 10.23 -1.23
N GLY A 237 -21.11 9.29 -0.85
CA GLY A 237 -20.98 7.85 -1.14
C GLY A 237 -20.15 7.02 -0.16
N GLY A 238 -19.36 7.64 0.72
CA GLY A 238 -18.54 6.90 1.69
C GLY A 238 -17.48 7.75 2.38
N ARG A 239 -16.38 7.13 2.82
CA ARG A 239 -15.31 7.80 3.57
C ARG A 239 -13.92 7.32 3.19
N ILE A 240 -12.94 8.19 3.41
CA ILE A 240 -11.52 7.87 3.27
C ILE A 240 -10.88 7.90 4.64
N ILE A 241 -10.28 6.76 5.03
CA ILE A 241 -9.68 6.53 6.34
C ILE A 241 -8.16 6.45 6.18
N GLY A 242 -7.44 7.35 6.85
CA GLY A 242 -6.00 7.32 6.94
C GLY A 242 -5.55 6.63 8.23
N VAL A 243 -4.71 5.60 8.11
CA VAL A 243 -4.10 4.83 9.20
C VAL A 243 -2.58 5.06 9.22
N ASP A 244 -2.13 6.31 9.17
CA ASP A 244 -0.71 6.65 9.13
C ASP A 244 -0.25 7.28 10.45
N PRO A 245 0.53 6.58 11.28
CA PRO A 245 1.07 7.17 12.49
C PRO A 245 2.23 8.15 12.23
N ASP A 246 2.73 8.29 11.00
CA ASP A 246 3.90 9.09 10.62
C ASP A 246 5.10 8.88 11.55
N HIS A 247 5.56 7.62 11.62
CA HIS A 247 6.70 7.26 12.43
C HIS A 247 7.96 8.02 11.99
N GLY A 248 8.62 8.62 12.99
CA GLY A 248 9.86 9.35 12.81
C GLY A 248 11.04 8.41 12.55
N ARG A 249 12.18 8.96 12.13
CA ARG A 249 13.38 8.18 11.83
C ARG A 249 13.97 7.48 13.07
N LEU A 250 14.06 8.18 14.19
CA LEU A 250 14.72 7.70 15.40
C LEU A 250 13.73 7.17 16.44
N HIS A 251 12.52 7.71 16.44
CA HIS A 251 11.50 7.39 17.43
C HIS A 251 10.18 7.13 16.70
N PRO A 252 9.54 5.98 16.97
CA PRO A 252 8.18 5.79 16.52
C PRO A 252 7.28 6.80 17.24
N ARG A 253 6.16 7.14 16.61
CA ARG A 253 5.13 7.89 17.33
C ARG A 253 4.57 7.00 18.42
N GLN A 254 4.61 7.49 19.65
CA GLN A 254 4.00 6.78 20.76
C GLN A 254 2.48 6.87 20.65
N ARG A 255 1.84 5.75 20.98
CA ARG A 255 0.38 5.57 20.92
C ARG A 255 -0.12 5.74 19.48
N TRP A 256 -0.36 4.60 18.86
CA TRP A 256 -1.09 4.41 17.61
C TRP A 256 -1.74 3.03 17.69
N GLN A 257 -2.75 2.77 16.85
CA GLN A 257 -3.43 1.48 16.80
C GLN A 257 -3.75 1.10 15.36
N ALA A 258 -3.95 -0.18 15.11
CA ALA A 258 -4.61 -0.65 13.90
C ALA A 258 -6.05 -0.12 13.86
N TRP A 259 -6.52 0.23 12.68
CA TRP A 259 -7.95 0.47 12.47
C TRP A 259 -8.67 -0.88 12.36
N LEU A 260 -9.77 -1.04 13.10
CA LEU A 260 -10.58 -2.25 13.09
C LEU A 260 -11.77 -2.03 12.16
N ALA A 261 -11.93 -2.91 11.18
CA ALA A 261 -13.09 -2.86 10.31
C ALA A 261 -14.36 -3.19 11.10
N PRO A 262 -15.45 -2.43 10.91
CA PRO A 262 -16.73 -2.78 11.50
C PRO A 262 -17.28 -4.03 10.80
N ASP A 263 -17.41 -5.12 11.56
CA ASP A 263 -18.13 -6.36 11.20
C ASP A 263 -17.87 -6.88 9.77
N PRO A 264 -16.64 -7.33 9.45
CA PRO A 264 -16.36 -7.95 8.15
C PRO A 264 -17.21 -9.23 7.98
N ILE A 265 -18.02 -9.29 6.93
CA ILE A 265 -18.88 -10.45 6.62
C ILE A 265 -18.05 -11.60 6.04
N THR A 266 -17.02 -11.27 5.28
CA THR A 266 -16.17 -12.24 4.59
C THR A 266 -14.72 -11.90 4.81
N ALA A 267 -13.89 -12.94 4.98
CA ALA A 267 -12.47 -12.79 4.76
C ALA A 267 -12.26 -12.15 3.36
N PRO A 268 -11.29 -11.24 3.21
CA PRO A 268 -10.94 -10.65 1.92
C PRO A 268 -10.89 -11.70 0.80
N ASP A 269 -11.37 -11.34 -0.39
CA ASP A 269 -11.49 -12.31 -1.50
C ASP A 269 -10.18 -13.06 -1.72
N PRO A 270 -10.22 -14.39 -1.88
CA PRO A 270 -9.03 -15.20 -2.02
C PRO A 270 -8.22 -14.73 -3.23
N ILE A 271 -6.96 -14.40 -2.97
CA ILE A 271 -6.00 -13.97 -3.98
C ILE A 271 -5.89 -15.08 -5.02
N THR A 272 -6.36 -14.83 -6.25
CA THR A 272 -6.08 -15.75 -7.36
C THR A 272 -4.58 -15.64 -7.63
N ALA A 273 -3.82 -16.69 -7.27
CA ALA A 273 -2.39 -16.72 -7.50
C ALA A 273 -2.08 -16.32 -8.96
N PRO A 274 -1.09 -15.44 -9.21
CA PRO A 274 -0.64 -15.18 -10.57
C PRO A 274 -0.24 -16.51 -11.20
N GLY A 275 -0.85 -16.85 -12.34
CA GLY A 275 -0.50 -18.03 -13.10
C GLY A 275 1.02 -18.11 -13.26
N GLN A 276 1.58 -19.29 -13.02
CA GLN A 276 3.01 -19.58 -13.04
C GLN A 276 3.72 -18.83 -14.17
N ILE A 277 4.61 -17.90 -13.82
CA ILE A 277 5.53 -17.31 -14.79
C ILE A 277 6.40 -18.46 -15.32
N PRO A 278 6.43 -18.74 -16.64
CA PRO A 278 7.34 -19.75 -17.17
C PRO A 278 8.77 -19.34 -16.87
N ALA A 279 9.60 -20.30 -16.46
CA ALA A 279 11.03 -20.08 -16.25
C ALA A 279 11.66 -19.36 -17.46
N PRO A 280 12.68 -18.49 -17.27
CA PRO A 280 13.30 -17.77 -18.37
C PRO A 280 13.80 -18.74 -19.44
N GLY A 281 13.12 -18.75 -20.59
CA GLY A 281 13.56 -19.48 -21.78
C GLY A 281 14.93 -18.96 -22.20
N GLN A 282 15.83 -19.89 -22.49
CA GLN A 282 17.20 -19.63 -22.93
C GLN A 282 17.23 -18.60 -24.06
N ILE A 283 17.96 -17.51 -23.83
CA ILE A 283 18.29 -16.51 -24.86
C ILE A 283 19.07 -17.25 -25.98
N PRO A 284 18.60 -17.26 -27.25
CA PRO A 284 19.41 -17.80 -28.33
C PRO A 284 20.62 -16.90 -28.56
N ALA A 285 21.78 -17.52 -28.79
CA ALA A 285 23.02 -16.80 -29.11
C ALA A 285 22.84 -15.87 -30.33
N PRO A 286 23.57 -14.74 -30.41
CA PRO A 286 23.41 -13.78 -31.50
C PRO A 286 23.78 -14.42 -32.86
N GLY A 287 22.76 -14.65 -33.69
CA GLY A 287 22.91 -15.03 -35.09
C GLY A 287 23.25 -13.83 -35.96
N GLN A 288 24.22 -14.05 -36.85
CA GLN A 288 24.83 -13.15 -37.84
C GLN A 288 23.90 -12.12 -38.49
N ILE A 289 24.32 -10.85 -38.47
CA ILE A 289 23.72 -9.74 -39.24
C ILE A 289 24.01 -9.97 -40.74
N PRO A 290 23.02 -10.00 -41.65
CA PRO A 290 23.27 -9.98 -43.08
C PRO A 290 23.68 -8.58 -43.54
N ALA A 291 24.70 -8.50 -44.40
CA ALA A 291 25.20 -7.25 -44.97
C ALA A 291 24.14 -6.51 -45.83
N PRO A 292 24.17 -5.17 -45.90
CA PRO A 292 23.18 -4.39 -46.65
C PRO A 292 23.33 -4.58 -48.16
N ALA A 293 22.19 -4.75 -48.84
CA ALA A 293 22.07 -4.85 -50.28
C ALA A 293 22.49 -3.55 -50.98
N ARG A 294 23.28 -3.68 -52.06
CA ARG A 294 23.67 -2.57 -52.94
C ARG A 294 22.48 -2.16 -53.82
N PHE A 295 22.15 -0.88 -53.82
CA PHE A 295 21.29 -0.27 -54.84
C PHE A 295 22.10 -0.06 -56.12
N THR A 296 21.51 -0.38 -57.27
CA THR A 296 21.99 0.05 -58.60
C THR A 296 20.83 0.71 -59.33
N ILE A 297 21.10 1.83 -59.99
CA ILE A 297 20.18 2.59 -60.86
C ILE A 297 19.87 1.75 -62.10
#